data_AF-A0A2S2QSS4-F1
#
_entry.id   AF-A0A2S2QSS4-F1
#
_cell.length_a   1.000
_cell.length_b   1.000
_cell.length_c   1.000
_cell.angle_alpha   90.00
_cell.angle_beta   90.00
_cell.angle_gamma   90.00
#
_symmetry.space_group_name_H-M   'P 1'
#
loop_
_entity.id
_entity.type
_entity.pdbx_description
1 polymer ?
#
loop_
_entity_poly.entity_id
_entity_poly.type
_entity_poly.pdbx_seq_one_letter_code
_entity_poly.pdbx_strand_id
1 'polypeptide(L)'
;AQEPSENLRTTSGSESFHRTYNAQFYSPHPSVHLVIVVLKETQEETCTKIRSVSKGRLNEMALADKQRLHHTITEHNKFLIHRNILKYLSSICINYQGIKL
;
A
#
# COMPACT_ATOMS: atom_id res chain seq x y z
N ALA A 1 -3.69 10.11 -14.46
CA ALA A 1 -2.81 9.08 -13.89
C ALA A 1 -1.39 9.62 -13.89
N GLN A 2 -0.59 9.34 -12.86
CA GLN A 2 0.81 9.76 -12.77
C GLN A 2 1.72 8.70 -13.41
N GLU A 3 2.87 9.12 -13.93
CA GLU A 3 3.85 8.21 -14.55
C GLU A 3 4.36 7.17 -13.54
N PRO A 4 4.58 5.91 -13.97
CA PRO A 4 5.11 4.88 -13.10
C PRO A 4 6.55 5.22 -12.71
N SER A 5 6.86 5.12 -11.42
CA SER A 5 8.20 5.37 -10.90
C SER A 5 8.48 4.47 -9.70
N GLU A 6 9.76 4.30 -9.37
CA GLU A 6 10.19 3.53 -8.19
C GLU A 6 9.86 4.23 -6.85
N ASN A 7 9.44 5.49 -6.90
CA ASN A 7 8.99 6.20 -5.72
C ASN A 7 7.70 5.57 -5.21
N LEU A 8 7.78 4.95 -4.04
CA LEU A 8 6.67 4.31 -3.37
C LEU A 8 5.59 5.36 -3.02
N ARG A 9 4.59 5.51 -3.88
CA ARG A 9 3.50 6.47 -3.67
C ARG A 9 2.48 5.88 -2.70
N THR A 10 2.73 5.93 -1.39
CA THR A 10 1.74 5.54 -0.38
C THR A 10 0.80 6.70 -0.05
N THR A 11 -0.13 7.03 -0.94
CA THR A 11 -1.18 8.01 -0.62
C THR A 11 -2.26 7.46 0.33
N SER A 12 -2.30 6.14 0.54
CA SER A 12 -3.33 5.47 1.37
C SER A 12 -2.85 5.06 2.76
N GLY A 13 -1.64 5.45 3.18
CA GLY A 13 -1.10 5.05 4.49
C GLY A 13 -2.00 5.49 5.66
N SER A 14 -2.36 6.78 5.69
CA SER A 14 -3.24 7.34 6.71
C SER A 14 -4.64 6.72 6.66
N GLU A 15 -5.19 6.51 5.46
CA GLU A 15 -6.50 5.87 5.28
C GLU A 15 -6.51 4.43 5.79
N SER A 16 -5.46 3.66 5.50
CA SER A 16 -5.31 2.27 5.97
C SER A 16 -5.18 2.21 7.49
N PHE A 17 -4.42 3.12 8.07
CA PHE A 17 -4.30 3.26 9.52
C PHE A 17 -5.67 3.54 10.16
N HIS A 18 -6.38 4.57 9.71
CA HIS A 18 -7.69 4.93 10.26
C HIS A 18 -8.72 3.81 10.08
N ARG A 19 -8.73 3.13 8.94
CA ARG A 19 -9.60 1.96 8.71
C ARG A 19 -9.35 0.86 9.73
N THR A 20 -8.09 0.52 9.96
CA THR A 20 -7.69 -0.53 10.90
C THR A 20 -7.98 -0.15 12.34
N TYR A 21 -7.65 1.09 12.73
CA TYR A 21 -7.94 1.62 14.06
C TYR A 21 -9.45 1.65 14.34
N ASN A 22 -10.24 2.22 13.42
CA ASN A 22 -11.69 2.31 13.59
C ASN A 22 -12.36 0.93 13.60
N ALA A 23 -11.83 -0.04 12.85
CA ALA A 23 -12.34 -1.40 12.86
C ALA A 23 -12.26 -2.06 14.24
N GLN A 24 -11.38 -1.63 15.15
CA GLN A 24 -11.32 -2.17 16.52
C GLN A 24 -12.56 -1.82 17.37
N PHE A 25 -13.34 -0.83 16.96
CA PHE A 25 -14.51 -0.34 17.69
C PHE A 25 -15.81 -0.78 17.01
N TYR A 26 -16.24 -2.03 17.26
CA TYR A 26 -17.45 -2.60 16.67
C TYR A 26 -18.76 -2.19 17.36
N SER A 27 -18.70 -1.49 18.49
CA SER A 27 -19.86 -0.98 19.23
C SER A 27 -19.93 0.55 19.12
N PRO A 28 -21.12 1.15 18.94
CA PRO A 28 -21.31 2.61 19.06
C PRO A 28 -20.85 3.16 20.41
N HIS A 29 -20.86 2.33 21.45
CA HIS A 29 -20.41 2.65 22.81
C HIS A 29 -19.41 1.60 23.30
N PRO A 30 -18.14 1.67 22.87
CA PRO A 30 -17.12 0.76 23.35
C PRO A 30 -16.85 1.00 24.83
N SER A 31 -16.53 -0.06 25.57
CA SER A 31 -16.16 0.09 26.98
C SER A 31 -14.84 0.87 27.09
N VAL A 32 -14.69 1.66 28.16
CA VAL A 32 -13.43 2.39 28.43
C VAL A 32 -12.22 1.45 28.49
N HIS A 33 -12.41 0.24 29.03
CA HIS A 33 -11.37 -0.79 29.05
C HIS A 33 -10.90 -1.17 27.64
N LEU A 34 -11.83 -1.36 26.70
CA LEU A 34 -11.50 -1.65 25.30
C LEU A 34 -10.72 -0.48 24.67
N VAL A 35 -11.18 0.75 24.89
CA VAL A 35 -10.50 1.95 24.36
C VAL A 35 -9.06 2.03 24.88
N ILE A 36 -8.84 1.80 26.17
CA ILE A 36 -7.50 1.81 26.77
C ILE A 36 -6.60 0.74 26.14
N VAL A 37 -7.12 -0.46 25.93
CA VAL A 37 -6.36 -1.56 25.30
C VAL A 37 -5.93 -1.19 23.89
N VAL A 38 -6.87 -0.75 23.04
CA VAL A 38 -6.59 -0.38 21.64
C VAL A 38 -5.57 0.76 21.56
N LEU A 39 -5.66 1.77 22.44
CA LEU A 39 -4.69 2.86 22.49
C LEU A 39 -3.29 2.38 22.87
N LYS A 40 -3.18 1.49 23.87
CA LYS A 40 -1.88 0.91 24.26
C LYS A 40 -1.26 0.09 23.14
N GLU A 41 -2.03 -0.79 22.50
CA GLU A 41 -1.56 -1.59 21.37
C GLU A 41 -1.10 -0.72 20.20
N THR A 42 -1.89 0.31 19.88
CA THR A 42 -1.54 1.29 18.83
C THR A 42 -0.22 2.01 19.14
N GLN A 43 -0.03 2.43 20.41
CA GLN A 43 1.21 3.06 20.85
C GLN A 43 2.40 2.11 20.76
N GLU A 44 2.26 0.87 21.24
CA GLU A 44 3.32 -0.14 21.21
C GLU A 44 3.72 -0.51 19.78
N GLU A 45 2.76 -0.71 18.88
CA GLU A 45 3.02 -0.98 17.46
C GLU A 45 3.74 0.21 16.80
N THR A 46 3.28 1.44 17.07
CA THR A 46 3.88 2.66 16.51
C THR A 46 5.32 2.84 17.01
N CYS A 47 5.56 2.69 18.31
CA CYS A 47 6.90 2.76 18.88
C CYS A 47 7.82 1.68 18.29
N THR A 48 7.31 0.46 18.08
CA THR A 48 8.08 -0.64 17.47
C THR A 48 8.46 -0.33 16.02
N LYS A 49 7.53 0.23 15.23
CA LYS A 49 7.79 0.67 13.86
C LYS A 49 8.82 1.80 13.81
N ILE A 50 8.67 2.84 14.65
CA ILE A 50 9.64 3.94 14.76
C ILE A 50 11.03 3.40 15.10
N ARG A 51 11.15 2.56 16.13
CA ARG A 51 12.43 1.95 16.52
C ARG A 51 13.05 1.12 15.40
N SER A 52 12.23 0.41 14.62
CA SER A 52 12.71 -0.39 13.48
C SER A 52 13.29 0.52 12.40
N VAL A 53 12.57 1.59 12.04
CA VAL A 53 13.04 2.59 11.07
C VAL A 53 14.31 3.29 11.55
N SER A 54 14.37 3.70 12.83
CA SER A 54 15.58 4.30 13.42
C SER A 54 16.80 3.38 13.40
N LYS A 55 16.58 2.05 13.39
CA LYS A 55 17.64 1.04 13.24
C LYS A 55 17.96 0.70 11.78
N GLY A 56 17.39 1.42 10.82
CA GLY A 56 17.58 1.16 9.38
C GLY A 56 16.84 -0.08 8.86
N ARG A 57 15.93 -0.66 9.66
CA ARG A 57 15.07 -1.76 9.20
C ARG A 57 13.88 -1.17 8.46
N LEU A 58 14.06 -1.00 7.15
CA LEU A 58 13.00 -0.56 6.25
C LEU A 58 12.26 -1.79 5.72
N ASN A 59 10.94 -1.66 5.56
CA ASN A 59 10.15 -2.67 4.86
C ASN A 59 10.46 -2.56 3.37
N GLU A 60 11.21 -3.53 2.86
CA GLU A 60 11.44 -3.64 1.43
C GLU A 60 10.15 -4.02 0.70
N MET A 61 10.00 -3.51 -0.51
CA MET A 61 8.91 -3.91 -1.40
C MET A 61 9.03 -5.42 -1.67
N ALA A 62 7.91 -6.15 -1.56
CA ALA A 62 7.88 -7.55 -1.90
C ALA A 62 8.35 -7.79 -3.34
N LEU A 63 9.07 -8.88 -3.59
CA LEU A 63 9.65 -9.17 -4.91
C LEU A 63 8.60 -9.16 -6.03
N ALA A 64 7.42 -9.72 -5.78
CA ALA A 64 6.33 -9.75 -6.75
C ALA A 64 5.87 -8.33 -7.13
N ASP A 65 5.76 -7.43 -6.16
CA ASP A 65 5.38 -6.04 -6.41
C ASP A 65 6.50 -5.28 -7.13
N LYS A 66 7.77 -5.57 -6.81
CA LYS A 66 8.93 -5.03 -7.52
C LYS A 66 8.95 -5.45 -8.98
N GLN A 67 8.66 -6.72 -9.26
CA GLN A 67 8.55 -7.24 -10.62
C GLN A 67 7.38 -6.60 -11.39
N ARG A 68 6.21 -6.45 -10.76
CA ARG A 68 5.05 -5.76 -11.35
C ARG A 68 5.36 -4.30 -11.68
N LEU A 69 6.02 -3.59 -10.77
CA LEU A 69 6.44 -2.21 -10.98
C LEU A 69 7.43 -2.10 -12.15
N HIS A 70 8.46 -2.94 -12.16
CA HIS A 70 9.46 -2.98 -13.24
C HIS A 70 8.82 -3.27 -14.60
N HIS A 71 7.89 -4.22 -14.65
CA HIS A 71 7.11 -4.51 -15.84
C HIS A 71 6.30 -3.29 -16.30
N THR A 72 5.60 -2.62 -15.37
CA THR A 72 4.81 -1.42 -15.67
C THR A 72 5.67 -0.29 -16.24
N ILE A 73 6.84 -0.02 -15.64
CA ILE A 73 7.80 0.98 -16.14
C ILE A 73 8.27 0.61 -17.55
N THR A 74 8.60 -0.66 -17.79
CA THR A 74 9.06 -1.16 -19.09
C THR A 74 7.99 -0.96 -20.18
N GLU A 75 6.74 -1.34 -19.90
CA GLU A 75 5.63 -1.18 -20.84
C GLU A 75 5.29 0.29 -21.08
N HIS A 76 5.41 1.14 -20.05
CA HIS A 76 5.23 2.58 -20.19
C HIS A 76 6.27 3.20 -21.12
N ASN A 77 7.54 2.83 -20.98
CA ASN A 77 8.61 3.29 -21.88
C ASN A 77 8.36 2.85 -23.32
N LYS A 78 7.90 1.61 -23.54
CA LYS A 78 7.50 1.14 -24.88
C LYS A 78 6.35 1.98 -25.43
N PHE A 79 5.37 2.35 -24.61
CA PHE A 79 4.27 3.21 -24.99
C PHE A 79 4.73 4.62 -25.38
N LEU A 80 5.67 5.22 -24.65
CA LEU A 80 6.21 6.55 -24.99
C LEU A 80 6.83 6.59 -26.39
N ILE A 81 7.46 5.49 -26.83
CA ILE A 81 8.07 5.35 -28.15
C ILE A 81 7.02 5.08 -29.23
N HIS A 82 6.19 4.04 -29.04
CA HIS A 82 5.34 3.50 -30.11
C HIS A 82 3.94 4.13 -30.14
N ARG A 83 3.53 4.82 -29.06
CA ARG A 83 2.20 5.43 -28.85
C ARG A 83 1.01 4.47 -29.05
N ASN A 84 1.23 3.16 -29.01
CA ASN A 84 0.16 2.16 -29.12
C ASN A 84 -0.52 1.93 -27.77
N ILE A 85 -1.63 2.64 -27.55
CA ILE A 85 -2.36 2.61 -26.28
C ILE A 85 -3.07 1.27 -26.02
N LEU A 86 -3.62 0.61 -27.05
CA LEU A 86 -4.33 -0.66 -26.87
C LEU A 86 -3.39 -1.77 -26.39
N LYS A 87 -2.19 -1.83 -26.97
CA LYS A 87 -1.16 -2.79 -26.56
C LYS A 87 -0.69 -2.54 -25.13
N TYR A 88 -0.48 -1.26 -24.77
CA TYR A 88 -0.09 -0.87 -23.42
C TYR A 88 -1.16 -1.22 -22.38
N LEU A 89 -2.44 -0.90 -22.65
CA LEU A 89 -3.54 -1.23 -21.74
C LEU A 89 -3.69 -2.74 -21.58
N SER A 90 -3.57 -3.51 -22.67
CA SER A 90 -3.62 -4.97 -22.61
C SER A 90 -2.51 -5.56 -21.74
N SER A 91 -1.27 -5.06 -21.83
CA SER A 91 -0.15 -5.59 -21.05
C SER A 91 -0.26 -5.27 -19.55
N ILE A 92 -0.71 -4.07 -19.19
CA ILE A 92 -0.84 -3.68 -17.78
C ILE A 92 -2.13 -4.18 -17.11
N CYS A 93 -3.26 -4.24 -17.83
CA CYS A 93 -4.56 -4.60 -17.24
C CYS A 93 -4.71 -6.08 -16.89
N ILE A 94 -4.03 -6.99 -17.61
CA ILE A 94 -4.08 -8.43 -17.30
C ILE A 94 -3.50 -8.72 -15.90
N ASN A 95 -2.61 -7.86 -15.40
CA ASN A 95 -1.97 -8.00 -14.10
C ASN A 95 -2.80 -7.43 -12.92
N TYR A 96 -3.90 -6.72 -13.22
CA TYR A 96 -4.86 -6.21 -12.24
C TYR A 96 -6.22 -6.89 -12.45
N GLN A 97 -6.24 -8.22 -12.44
CA GLN A 97 -7.51 -8.92 -12.27
C GLN A 97 -8.00 -8.68 -10.84
N GLY A 98 -8.97 -7.78 -10.69
CA GLY A 98 -9.70 -7.60 -9.45
C GLY A 98 -10.24 -8.95 -8.97
N ILE A 99 -10.25 -9.15 -7.66
CA ILE A 99 -10.87 -10.32 -7.03
C ILE A 99 -12.29 -10.43 -7.59
N LYS A 100 -12.59 -11.56 -8.24
CA LYS A 100 -13.94 -11.90 -8.66
C LYS A 100 -14.76 -12.04 -7.38
N LEU A 101 -15.72 -11.14 -7.17
CA LEU A 101 -16.73 -11.24 -6.12
C LEU A 101 -17.56 -12.51 -6.31
#